data_AF-A0AAE1CFI6-F1
#
_entry.id   AF-A0AAE1CFI6-F1
#
_cell.length_a   1.000
_cell.length_b   1.000
_cell.length_c   1.000
_cell.angle_alpha   90.00
_cell.angle_beta   90.00
_cell.angle_gamma   90.00
#
_symmetry.space_group_name_H-M   'P 1'
#
loop_
_entity.id
_entity.type
_entity.pdbx_description
1 polymer ?
#
loop_
_entity_poly.entity_id
_entity_poly.type
_entity_poly.pdbx_seq_one_letter_code
_entity_poly.pdbx_strand_id
1 'polypeptide(L)'
;MATTITTTTALPPSWTLTPSARESIFHDSIAPHEVLPHLLHRPQPPTTQPLAVLLVGQTGAGKTRLAPALADAIAARRAGHHPPAHFIADTYKTYHPHYQACLTSHPQHASALAGLDARVWLSMACALAAEHRLDALVESACRHPDDFARLAEVFHSAGYRVRVAVLAVPPPLSRLGILVRFFANLPEAQSRGLPLRLTPKRVHDESFAGLGPAARFIDDGGAVDGVVVVRRGNLRVYANERRPGGGGGGGWVGEGRVVDVLERERRRGLSAEERAMARRDVEALRALGDEKVDELVGEVEGLLEGVGEDEDEDEGLGLEPLDAEGFVWGGVE
;
A
#
# COMPACT_ATOMS: atom_id res chain seq x y z
N MET A 1 -39.25 -1.02 29.32
CA MET A 1 -39.58 -0.98 27.88
C MET A 1 -38.30 -0.72 27.13
N ALA A 2 -37.78 -1.76 26.48
CA ALA A 2 -36.60 -1.66 25.64
C ALA A 2 -37.03 -1.10 24.28
N THR A 3 -36.44 0.03 23.89
CA THR A 3 -36.57 0.53 22.51
C THR A 3 -35.22 0.40 21.85
N THR A 4 -35.10 -0.68 21.10
CA THR A 4 -34.08 -0.95 20.09
C THR A 4 -33.95 0.25 19.15
N ILE A 5 -32.76 0.84 19.05
CA ILE A 5 -32.41 1.73 17.93
C ILE A 5 -31.28 1.04 17.18
N THR A 6 -31.68 0.15 16.27
CA THR A 6 -30.83 -0.33 15.18
C THR A 6 -30.91 0.72 14.07
N THR A 7 -30.07 1.76 14.12
CA THR A 7 -29.92 2.66 12.97
C THR A 7 -28.76 2.16 12.12
N THR A 8 -29.08 1.39 11.10
CA THR A 8 -28.22 1.21 9.93
C THR A 8 -28.07 2.56 9.25
N THR A 9 -27.01 3.30 9.56
CA THR A 9 -26.77 4.63 9.00
C THR A 9 -26.26 4.54 7.57
N ALA A 10 -27.19 4.40 6.62
CA ALA A 10 -26.88 4.57 5.20
C ALA A 10 -26.47 6.02 4.92
N LEU A 11 -25.46 6.22 4.08
CA LEU A 11 -25.02 7.54 3.65
C LEU A 11 -26.16 8.28 2.88
N PRO A 12 -26.26 9.61 2.96
CA PRO A 12 -27.24 10.37 2.20
C PRO A 12 -27.11 10.09 0.69
N PRO A 13 -28.21 9.79 -0.04
CA PRO A 13 -28.15 9.53 -1.47
C PRO A 13 -27.52 10.67 -2.28
N SER A 14 -27.71 11.90 -1.83
CA SER A 14 -27.16 13.12 -2.45
C SER A 14 -25.63 13.21 -2.41
N TRP A 15 -24.96 12.36 -1.62
CA TRP A 15 -23.50 12.36 -1.53
C TRP A 15 -22.84 11.35 -2.47
N THR A 16 -23.62 10.58 -3.23
CA THR A 16 -23.08 9.65 -4.24
C THR A 16 -22.86 10.39 -5.56
N LEU A 17 -21.64 10.31 -6.10
CA LEU A 17 -21.33 10.93 -7.39
C LEU A 17 -21.88 10.11 -8.57
N THR A 18 -22.29 10.80 -9.64
CA THR A 18 -22.56 10.18 -10.94
C THR A 18 -21.24 9.88 -11.67
N PRO A 19 -21.22 8.97 -12.66
CA PRO A 19 -20.03 8.73 -13.47
C PRO A 19 -19.47 10.02 -14.11
N SER A 20 -20.32 10.85 -14.71
CA SER A 20 -19.90 12.13 -15.30
C SER A 20 -19.31 13.12 -14.28
N ALA A 21 -19.85 13.15 -13.05
CA ALA A 21 -19.26 13.97 -11.98
C ALA A 21 -17.86 13.47 -11.58
N ARG A 22 -17.65 12.15 -11.51
CA ARG A 22 -16.32 11.57 -11.25
C ARG A 22 -15.33 11.96 -12.34
N GLU A 23 -15.74 11.90 -13.60
CA GLU A 23 -14.91 12.25 -14.75
C GLU A 23 -14.53 13.73 -14.74
N SER A 24 -15.49 14.64 -14.55
CA SER A 24 -15.20 16.08 -14.43
C SER A 24 -14.25 16.38 -13.28
N ILE A 25 -14.49 15.85 -12.07
CA ILE A 25 -13.57 16.05 -10.93
C ILE A 25 -12.17 15.52 -11.24
N PHE A 26 -12.08 14.38 -11.93
CA PHE A 26 -10.79 13.85 -12.33
C PHE A 26 -10.04 14.79 -13.27
N HIS A 27 -10.67 15.23 -14.36
CA HIS A 27 -10.03 16.08 -15.36
C HIS A 27 -9.77 17.50 -14.87
N ASP A 28 -10.69 18.08 -14.10
CA ASP A 28 -10.64 19.47 -13.69
C ASP A 28 -9.79 19.68 -12.43
N SER A 29 -9.64 18.66 -11.59
CA SER A 29 -8.96 18.79 -10.29
C SER A 29 -7.85 17.77 -10.05
N ILE A 30 -8.09 16.47 -10.25
CA ILE A 30 -7.10 15.44 -9.86
C ILE A 30 -5.93 15.39 -10.85
N ALA A 31 -6.20 15.19 -12.14
CA ALA A 31 -5.15 15.07 -13.15
C ALA A 31 -4.20 16.28 -13.17
N PRO A 32 -4.67 17.55 -13.08
CA PRO A 32 -3.80 18.71 -13.03
C PRO A 32 -2.84 18.75 -11.85
N HIS A 33 -3.21 18.18 -10.70
CA HIS A 33 -2.39 18.22 -9.48
C HIS A 33 -1.55 16.96 -9.28
N GLU A 34 -2.03 15.81 -9.74
CA GLU A 34 -1.44 14.50 -9.41
C GLU A 34 -0.68 13.89 -10.59
N VAL A 35 -1.00 14.26 -11.85
CA VAL A 35 -0.41 13.65 -13.05
C VAL A 35 0.35 14.66 -13.89
N LEU A 36 -0.25 15.82 -14.20
CA LEU A 36 0.34 16.83 -15.07
C LEU A 36 1.72 17.35 -14.62
N PRO A 37 2.03 17.53 -13.32
CA PRO A 37 3.36 17.95 -12.90
C PRO A 37 4.46 16.99 -13.37
N HIS A 38 4.18 15.70 -13.49
CA HIS A 38 5.14 14.72 -14.00
C HIS A 38 5.30 14.75 -15.53
N LEU A 39 4.28 15.25 -16.27
CA LEU A 39 4.36 15.41 -17.73
C LEU A 39 5.29 16.56 -18.14
N LEU A 40 5.31 17.64 -17.34
CA LEU A 40 6.11 18.83 -17.63
C LEU A 40 7.62 18.60 -17.51
N HIS A 41 8.05 17.58 -16.76
CA HIS A 41 9.45 17.29 -16.46
C HIS A 41 10.04 16.15 -17.30
N ARG A 42 9.44 15.80 -18.44
CA ARG A 42 9.78 14.57 -19.18
C ARG A 42 10.69 14.81 -20.40
N PRO A 43 11.95 14.35 -20.39
CA PRO A 43 12.77 14.20 -21.60
C PRO A 43 13.19 12.74 -21.84
N GLN A 44 12.40 11.74 -21.41
CA GLN A 44 12.77 10.36 -21.70
C GLN A 44 12.50 10.02 -23.17
N PRO A 45 13.46 9.39 -23.87
CA PRO A 45 13.23 8.92 -25.23
C PRO A 45 12.00 8.01 -25.30
N PRO A 46 11.20 8.07 -26.37
CA PRO A 46 10.09 7.12 -26.58
C PRO A 46 10.51 5.65 -26.56
N THR A 47 11.80 5.37 -26.73
CA THR A 47 12.38 4.02 -26.71
C THR A 47 12.61 3.48 -25.30
N THR A 48 12.62 4.30 -24.25
CA THR A 48 12.80 3.81 -22.88
C THR A 48 11.54 3.08 -22.39
N GLN A 49 11.69 1.81 -21.99
CA GLN A 49 10.60 1.07 -21.35
C GLN A 49 10.18 1.75 -20.03
N PRO A 50 8.89 2.08 -19.84
CA PRO A 50 8.41 2.70 -18.61
C PRO A 50 8.28 1.64 -17.50
N LEU A 51 8.34 2.10 -16.25
CA LEU A 51 8.39 1.26 -15.06
C LEU A 51 7.23 1.59 -14.12
N ALA A 52 6.54 0.56 -13.62
CA ALA A 52 5.55 0.70 -12.57
C ALA A 52 5.94 -0.18 -11.39
N VAL A 53 6.05 0.42 -10.20
CA VAL A 53 6.25 -0.29 -8.94
C VAL A 53 4.96 -0.21 -8.14
N LEU A 54 4.35 -1.36 -7.84
CA LEU A 54 3.19 -1.44 -6.96
C LEU A 54 3.66 -1.89 -5.57
N LEU A 55 3.47 -1.03 -4.57
CA LEU A 55 3.76 -1.33 -3.18
C LEU A 55 2.47 -1.78 -2.47
N VAL A 56 2.42 -3.05 -2.11
CA VAL A 56 1.25 -3.68 -1.50
C VAL A 56 1.53 -4.11 -0.07
N GLY A 57 0.56 -3.89 0.81
CA GLY A 57 0.69 -4.22 2.22
C GLY A 57 -0.55 -3.78 2.98
N GLN A 58 -0.97 -4.49 4.04
CA GLN A 58 -2.14 -4.06 4.81
C GLN A 58 -1.94 -2.66 5.43
N THR A 59 -3.02 -2.05 5.92
CA THR A 59 -2.91 -0.81 6.69
C THR A 59 -2.01 -1.04 7.92
N GLY A 60 -1.12 -0.08 8.21
CA GLY A 60 -0.14 -0.22 9.29
C GLY A 60 1.05 -1.15 9.01
N ALA A 61 1.14 -1.80 7.84
CA ALA A 61 2.29 -2.65 7.51
C ALA A 61 3.62 -1.86 7.41
N GLY A 62 3.56 -0.56 7.10
CA GLY A 62 4.74 0.31 6.99
C GLY A 62 5.07 0.79 5.58
N LYS A 63 4.11 0.76 4.64
CA LYS A 63 4.31 1.22 3.24
C LYS A 63 4.99 2.59 3.14
N THR A 64 4.56 3.55 3.96
CA THR A 64 5.13 4.92 4.01
C THR A 64 6.64 4.95 4.30
N ARG A 65 7.20 3.93 4.97
CA ARG A 65 8.65 3.83 5.22
C ARG A 65 9.43 3.21 4.05
N LEU A 66 8.78 2.42 3.20
CA LEU A 66 9.41 1.76 2.05
C LEU A 66 9.23 2.56 0.75
N ALA A 67 8.12 3.27 0.60
CA ALA A 67 7.82 4.07 -0.59
C ALA A 67 8.94 5.04 -1.00
N PRO A 68 9.61 5.78 -0.08
CA PRO A 68 10.72 6.66 -0.47
C PRO A 68 11.89 5.91 -1.12
N ALA A 69 12.32 4.79 -0.53
CA ALA A 69 13.42 4.00 -1.09
C ALA A 69 13.11 3.45 -2.50
N LEU A 70 11.86 3.06 -2.75
CA LEU A 70 11.43 2.63 -4.09
C LEU A 70 11.34 3.81 -5.08
N ALA A 71 10.85 4.97 -4.63
CA ALA A 71 10.79 6.17 -5.45
C ALA A 71 12.18 6.69 -5.84
N ASP A 72 13.11 6.71 -4.88
CA ASP A 72 14.50 7.09 -5.08
C ASP A 72 15.21 6.11 -6.03
N ALA A 73 14.98 4.81 -5.85
CA ALA A 73 15.48 3.78 -6.76
C ALA A 73 14.99 3.98 -8.20
N ILE A 74 13.72 4.33 -8.40
CA ILE A 74 13.20 4.68 -9.74
C ILE A 74 13.91 5.93 -10.28
N ALA A 75 14.02 6.99 -9.48
CA ALA A 75 14.63 8.25 -9.92
C ALA A 75 16.12 8.09 -10.28
N ALA A 76 16.86 7.22 -9.59
CA ALA A 76 18.31 7.05 -9.71
C ALA A 76 18.79 6.79 -11.15
N ARG A 77 18.02 6.03 -11.95
CA ARG A 77 18.39 5.70 -13.35
C ARG A 77 17.63 6.49 -14.41
N ARG A 78 16.84 7.50 -14.04
CA ARG A 78 16.16 8.38 -15.00
C ARG A 78 16.91 9.68 -15.17
N ALA A 79 16.91 10.20 -16.41
CA ALA A 79 17.50 11.49 -16.71
C ALA A 79 16.86 12.59 -15.84
N GLY A 80 17.70 13.41 -15.20
CA GLY A 80 17.25 14.49 -14.31
C GLY A 80 16.83 14.04 -12.92
N HIS A 81 16.94 12.75 -12.58
CA HIS A 81 16.57 12.20 -11.27
C HIS A 81 15.15 12.58 -10.82
N HIS A 82 14.22 12.69 -11.78
CA HIS A 82 12.84 13.04 -11.49
C HIS A 82 12.12 11.88 -10.79
N PRO A 83 11.36 12.15 -9.71
CA PRO A 83 10.61 11.12 -9.01
C PRO A 83 9.47 10.59 -9.89
N PRO A 84 9.06 9.31 -9.69
CA PRO A 84 7.91 8.75 -10.38
C PRO A 84 6.62 9.46 -9.98
N ALA A 85 5.59 9.30 -10.82
CA ALA A 85 4.23 9.64 -10.42
C ALA A 85 3.80 8.72 -9.27
N HIS A 86 3.56 9.30 -8.08
CA HIS A 86 3.32 8.54 -6.87
C HIS A 86 1.85 8.65 -6.45
N PHE A 87 1.11 7.55 -6.62
CA PHE A 87 -0.34 7.48 -6.44
C PHE A 87 -0.76 6.67 -5.22
N ILE A 88 -1.69 7.23 -4.44
CA ILE A 88 -2.21 6.64 -3.21
C ILE A 88 -3.72 6.93 -3.15
N ALA A 89 -4.59 5.92 -3.25
CA ALA A 89 -6.04 6.16 -3.29
C ALA A 89 -6.57 7.01 -2.11
N ASP A 90 -6.00 6.88 -0.90
CA ASP A 90 -6.51 7.62 0.26
C ASP A 90 -6.41 9.15 0.08
N THR A 91 -5.41 9.64 -0.68
CA THR A 91 -5.25 11.09 -0.94
C THR A 91 -6.38 11.62 -1.81
N TYR A 92 -6.98 10.79 -2.66
CA TYR A 92 -8.02 11.23 -3.58
C TYR A 92 -9.37 11.48 -2.90
N LYS A 93 -9.54 11.05 -1.64
CA LYS A 93 -10.78 11.30 -0.88
C LYS A 93 -11.05 12.79 -0.67
N THR A 94 -10.01 13.62 -0.61
CA THR A 94 -10.15 15.07 -0.40
C THR A 94 -10.77 15.79 -1.60
N TYR A 95 -10.72 15.20 -2.79
CA TYR A 95 -11.36 15.73 -3.99
C TYR A 95 -12.87 15.47 -4.03
N HIS A 96 -13.39 14.60 -3.15
CA HIS A 96 -14.83 14.35 -3.10
C HIS A 96 -15.55 15.57 -2.50
N PRO A 97 -16.54 16.18 -3.20
CA PRO A 97 -17.15 17.46 -2.80
C PRO A 97 -17.76 17.47 -1.39
N HIS A 98 -18.26 16.32 -0.95
CA HIS A 98 -18.87 16.16 0.38
C HIS A 98 -17.91 15.65 1.46
N TYR A 99 -16.64 15.38 1.13
CA TYR A 99 -15.70 14.78 2.07
C TYR A 99 -15.48 15.65 3.30
N GLN A 100 -15.20 16.95 3.11
CA GLN A 100 -14.94 17.84 4.23
C GLN A 100 -16.18 18.06 5.10
N ALA A 101 -17.36 18.24 4.49
CA ALA A 101 -18.61 18.36 5.22
C ALA A 101 -18.92 17.09 6.03
N CYS A 102 -18.68 15.91 5.45
CA CYS A 102 -18.83 14.63 6.14
C CYS A 102 -17.80 14.45 7.24
N LEU A 103 -16.55 14.86 7.03
CA LEU A 103 -15.50 14.78 8.04
C LEU A 103 -15.85 15.62 9.28
N THR A 104 -16.40 16.82 9.10
CA THR A 104 -16.81 17.69 10.21
C THR A 104 -18.05 17.18 10.94
N SER A 105 -19.06 16.69 10.20
CA SER A 105 -20.36 16.32 10.78
C SER A 105 -20.46 14.85 11.22
N HIS A 106 -19.78 13.95 10.51
CA HIS A 106 -19.84 12.49 10.67
C HIS A 106 -18.47 11.86 10.37
N PRO A 107 -17.41 12.19 11.14
CA PRO A 107 -16.03 11.80 10.84
C PRO A 107 -15.84 10.30 10.60
N GLN A 108 -16.58 9.46 11.31
CA GLN A 108 -16.56 8.01 11.18
C GLN A 108 -17.05 7.50 9.81
N HIS A 109 -17.83 8.29 9.07
CA HIS A 109 -18.37 7.93 7.75
C HIS A 109 -17.58 8.51 6.58
N ALA A 110 -16.75 9.54 6.79
CA ALA A 110 -16.05 10.25 5.73
C ALA A 110 -15.17 9.34 4.85
N SER A 111 -14.49 8.35 5.46
CA SER A 111 -13.69 7.38 4.70
C SER A 111 -14.54 6.47 3.83
N ALA A 112 -15.70 6.03 4.34
CA ALA A 112 -16.60 5.15 3.61
C ALA A 112 -17.27 5.90 2.45
N LEU A 113 -17.65 7.16 2.69
CA LEU A 113 -18.24 8.04 1.70
C LEU A 113 -17.38 8.16 0.43
N ALA A 114 -16.15 8.64 0.57
CA ALA A 114 -15.30 8.94 -0.58
C ALA A 114 -14.51 7.72 -1.09
N GLY A 115 -14.64 6.55 -0.43
CA GLY A 115 -13.77 5.41 -0.66
C GLY A 115 -13.93 4.77 -2.04
N LEU A 116 -15.15 4.74 -2.59
CA LEU A 116 -15.39 4.22 -3.94
C LEU A 116 -14.79 5.16 -4.99
N ASP A 117 -15.11 6.45 -4.92
CA ASP A 117 -14.68 7.44 -5.91
C ASP A 117 -13.16 7.59 -5.92
N ALA A 118 -12.52 7.57 -4.75
CA ALA A 118 -11.08 7.55 -4.61
C ALA A 118 -10.40 6.38 -5.34
N ARG A 119 -11.02 5.18 -5.34
CA ARG A 119 -10.51 4.02 -6.08
C ARG A 119 -10.68 4.19 -7.58
N VAL A 120 -11.84 4.70 -8.02
CA VAL A 120 -12.09 5.01 -9.44
C VAL A 120 -11.05 6.01 -9.94
N TRP A 121 -10.81 7.09 -9.19
CA TRP A 121 -9.81 8.09 -9.53
C TRP A 121 -8.38 7.54 -9.52
N LEU A 122 -8.04 6.58 -8.64
CA LEU A 122 -6.75 5.87 -8.71
C LEU A 122 -6.59 5.13 -10.03
N SER A 123 -7.61 4.39 -10.46
CA SER A 123 -7.58 3.70 -11.75
C SER A 123 -7.43 4.69 -12.92
N MET A 124 -8.14 5.82 -12.88
CA MET A 124 -8.03 6.87 -13.91
C MET A 124 -6.65 7.51 -13.94
N ALA A 125 -6.05 7.80 -12.77
CA ALA A 125 -4.70 8.38 -12.67
C ALA A 125 -3.64 7.41 -13.22
N CYS A 126 -3.75 6.12 -12.90
CA CYS A 126 -2.83 5.10 -13.43
C CYS A 126 -2.98 4.94 -14.95
N ALA A 127 -4.21 4.96 -15.48
CA ALA A 127 -4.46 4.89 -16.92
C ALA A 127 -3.86 6.09 -17.66
N LEU A 128 -4.06 7.31 -17.14
CA LEU A 128 -3.48 8.53 -17.73
C LEU A 128 -1.95 8.52 -17.65
N ALA A 129 -1.38 8.05 -16.54
CA ALA A 129 0.06 7.87 -16.42
C ALA A 129 0.60 6.85 -17.44
N ALA A 130 -0.11 5.74 -17.62
CA ALA A 130 0.23 4.70 -18.60
C ALA A 130 0.18 5.21 -20.04
N GLU A 131 -0.87 5.96 -20.40
CA GLU A 131 -1.02 6.61 -21.71
C GLU A 131 0.18 7.52 -22.03
N HIS A 132 0.62 8.29 -21.04
CA HIS A 132 1.79 9.17 -21.17
C HIS A 132 3.12 8.50 -20.81
N ARG A 133 3.12 7.19 -20.58
CA ARG A 133 4.30 6.37 -20.25
C ARG A 133 5.09 6.84 -19.02
N LEU A 134 4.47 7.55 -18.08
CA LEU A 134 5.13 8.00 -16.85
C LEU A 134 5.55 6.81 -15.98
N ASP A 135 6.77 6.85 -15.43
CA ASP A 135 7.12 5.89 -14.38
C ASP A 135 6.23 6.13 -13.16
N ALA A 136 5.76 5.06 -12.52
CA ALA A 136 4.76 5.15 -11.46
C ALA A 136 5.15 4.34 -10.21
N LEU A 137 4.86 4.91 -9.04
CA LEU A 137 4.83 4.20 -7.76
C LEU A 137 3.38 4.22 -7.26
N VAL A 138 2.78 3.05 -7.04
CA VAL A 138 1.38 2.94 -6.61
C VAL A 138 1.30 2.20 -5.29
N GLU A 139 0.76 2.85 -4.26
CA GLU A 139 0.50 2.19 -2.97
C GLU A 139 -0.90 1.59 -2.91
N SER A 140 -1.00 0.33 -2.50
CA SER A 140 -2.28 -0.34 -2.26
C SER A 140 -2.32 -1.03 -0.90
N ALA A 141 -3.45 -0.85 -0.20
CA ALA A 141 -3.74 -1.59 1.01
C ALA A 141 -4.30 -3.01 0.74
N CYS A 142 -4.60 -3.34 -0.52
CA CYS A 142 -5.21 -4.61 -0.94
C CYS A 142 -6.54 -4.96 -0.27
N ARG A 143 -7.30 -3.96 0.21
CA ARG A 143 -8.68 -4.18 0.72
C ARG A 143 -9.61 -4.77 -0.35
N HIS A 144 -9.39 -4.40 -1.60
CA HIS A 144 -10.10 -4.91 -2.77
C HIS A 144 -9.05 -5.49 -3.74
N PRO A 145 -8.72 -6.78 -3.64
CA PRO A 145 -7.61 -7.37 -4.40
C PRO A 145 -7.78 -7.26 -5.93
N ASP A 146 -9.01 -7.29 -6.43
CA ASP A 146 -9.29 -7.12 -7.86
C ASP A 146 -8.85 -5.75 -8.40
N ASP A 147 -8.80 -4.71 -7.54
CA ASP A 147 -8.23 -3.43 -7.96
C ASP A 147 -6.75 -3.51 -8.18
N PHE A 148 -6.03 -4.22 -7.30
CA PHE A 148 -4.59 -4.40 -7.46
C PHE A 148 -4.28 -5.13 -8.76
N ALA A 149 -5.01 -6.21 -9.06
CA ALA A 149 -4.88 -6.95 -10.31
C ALA A 149 -5.10 -6.03 -11.53
N ARG A 150 -6.20 -5.26 -11.53
CA ARG A 150 -6.49 -4.29 -12.59
C ARG A 150 -5.41 -3.22 -12.76
N LEU A 151 -4.86 -2.70 -11.65
CA LEU A 151 -3.79 -1.70 -11.70
C LEU A 151 -2.51 -2.29 -12.33
N ALA A 152 -2.13 -3.52 -11.97
CA ALA A 152 -1.00 -4.21 -12.59
C ALA A 152 -1.23 -4.45 -14.09
N GLU A 153 -2.43 -4.90 -14.46
CA GLU A 153 -2.82 -5.15 -15.85
C GLU A 153 -2.82 -3.88 -16.72
N VAL A 154 -3.24 -2.74 -16.18
CA VAL A 154 -3.20 -1.44 -16.87
C VAL A 154 -1.78 -1.11 -17.32
N PHE A 155 -0.79 -1.24 -16.42
CA PHE A 155 0.60 -0.96 -16.76
C PHE A 155 1.18 -2.04 -17.69
N HIS A 156 0.95 -3.32 -17.38
CA HIS A 156 1.44 -4.43 -18.20
C HIS A 156 0.96 -4.33 -19.66
N SER A 157 -0.33 -4.06 -19.86
CA SER A 157 -0.93 -3.91 -21.20
C SER A 157 -0.41 -2.68 -21.95
N ALA A 158 0.08 -1.67 -21.23
CA ALA A 158 0.74 -0.49 -21.78
C ALA A 158 2.26 -0.70 -22.04
N GLY A 159 2.76 -1.93 -21.93
CA GLY A 159 4.16 -2.28 -22.21
C GLY A 159 5.15 -1.89 -21.11
N TYR A 160 4.65 -1.63 -19.90
CA TYR A 160 5.50 -1.35 -18.75
C TYR A 160 6.24 -2.59 -18.31
N ARG A 161 7.40 -2.37 -17.68
CA ARG A 161 7.92 -3.32 -16.70
C ARG A 161 7.18 -3.11 -15.38
N VAL A 162 6.54 -4.15 -14.87
CA VAL A 162 5.73 -4.11 -13.65
C VAL A 162 6.44 -4.85 -12.52
N ARG A 163 6.74 -4.13 -11.44
CA ARG A 163 7.40 -4.62 -10.23
C ARG A 163 6.44 -4.55 -9.05
N VAL A 164 6.42 -5.56 -8.19
CA VAL A 164 5.58 -5.56 -6.99
C VAL A 164 6.40 -5.77 -5.72
N ALA A 165 6.30 -4.83 -4.79
CA ALA A 165 6.86 -4.95 -3.45
C ALA A 165 5.75 -5.30 -2.45
N VAL A 166 5.85 -6.45 -1.80
CA VAL A 166 4.87 -6.97 -0.84
C VAL A 166 5.41 -6.84 0.57
N LEU A 167 4.72 -6.09 1.43
CA LEU A 167 4.99 -6.09 2.87
C LEU A 167 4.29 -7.26 3.54
N ALA A 168 5.08 -8.21 4.04
CA ALA A 168 4.62 -9.33 4.85
C ALA A 168 4.90 -9.03 6.32
N VAL A 169 3.86 -8.61 7.04
CA VAL A 169 3.96 -8.17 8.44
C VAL A 169 2.93 -8.90 9.29
N PRO A 170 3.31 -9.46 10.45
CA PRO A 170 2.38 -10.05 11.40
C PRO A 170 1.24 -9.10 11.81
N PRO A 171 0.00 -9.60 11.99
CA PRO A 171 -1.15 -8.78 12.39
C PRO A 171 -0.93 -7.86 13.59
N PRO A 172 -0.35 -8.31 14.72
CA PRO A 172 -0.19 -7.43 15.88
C PRO A 172 0.74 -6.26 15.59
N LEU A 173 1.81 -6.46 14.82
CA LEU A 173 2.73 -5.39 14.45
C LEU A 173 2.04 -4.37 13.54
N SER A 174 1.28 -4.80 12.52
CA SER A 174 0.55 -3.86 11.67
C SER A 174 -0.57 -3.13 12.41
N ARG A 175 -1.22 -3.78 13.38
CA ARG A 175 -2.19 -3.13 14.28
C ARG A 175 -1.55 -2.09 15.19
N LEU A 176 -0.41 -2.41 15.81
CA LEU A 176 0.37 -1.45 16.60
C LEU A 176 0.79 -0.26 15.74
N GLY A 177 1.22 -0.50 14.50
CA GLY A 177 1.61 0.55 13.56
C GLY A 177 0.48 1.53 13.23
N ILE A 178 -0.78 1.10 13.26
CA ILE A 178 -1.93 2.00 13.11
C ILE A 178 -2.03 2.94 14.32
N LEU A 179 -1.88 2.40 15.53
CA LEU A 179 -1.95 3.18 16.78
C LEU A 179 -0.79 4.19 16.85
N VAL A 180 0.44 3.73 16.61
CA VAL A 180 1.64 4.59 16.57
C VAL A 180 1.45 5.70 15.55
N ARG A 181 1.02 5.38 14.31
CA ARG A 181 0.78 6.40 13.29
C ARG A 181 -0.25 7.44 13.76
N PHE A 182 -1.34 7.02 14.39
CA PHE A 182 -2.41 7.93 14.77
C PHE A 182 -2.08 8.77 16.02
N PHE A 183 -1.52 8.16 17.05
CA PHE A 183 -1.34 8.79 18.36
C PHE A 183 0.04 9.41 18.57
N ALA A 184 1.10 8.84 18.00
CA ALA A 184 2.44 9.41 18.14
C ALA A 184 2.68 10.64 17.22
N ASN A 185 1.65 11.05 16.44
CA ASN A 185 1.67 12.20 15.52
C ASN A 185 2.97 12.30 14.72
N LEU A 186 3.49 11.16 14.26
CA LEU A 186 4.74 11.11 13.53
C LEU A 186 4.67 12.00 12.27
N PRO A 187 5.75 12.65 11.83
CA PRO A 187 5.75 13.48 10.62
C PRO A 187 5.20 12.73 9.39
N GLU A 188 5.45 11.43 9.29
CA GLU A 188 4.96 10.56 8.21
C GLU A 188 3.47 10.19 8.33
N ALA A 189 2.84 10.46 9.48
CA ALA A 189 1.42 10.19 9.71
C ALA A 189 0.52 11.10 8.87
N GLN A 190 1.01 12.28 8.51
CA GLN A 190 0.34 13.26 7.68
C GLN A 190 0.61 12.97 6.20
N SER A 191 -0.12 12.02 5.64
CA SER A 191 -0.05 11.75 4.19
C SER A 191 -0.57 12.95 3.40
N ARG A 192 0.34 13.77 2.85
CA ARG A 192 0.05 14.84 1.88
C ARG A 192 -1.19 15.70 2.22
N GLY A 193 -1.30 16.16 3.46
CA GLY A 193 -2.39 17.05 3.90
C GLY A 193 -3.71 16.36 4.25
N LEU A 194 -3.77 15.03 4.30
CA LEU A 194 -4.93 14.32 4.83
C LEU A 194 -5.03 14.47 6.36
N PRO A 195 -6.24 14.73 6.90
CA PRO A 195 -6.49 14.64 8.33
C PRO A 195 -6.14 13.24 8.84
N LEU A 196 -5.39 13.20 9.94
CA LEU A 196 -5.01 11.95 10.58
C LEU A 196 -6.26 11.23 11.10
N ARG A 197 -6.43 9.95 10.75
CA ARG A 197 -7.59 9.15 11.12
C ARG A 197 -7.17 7.79 11.61
N LEU A 198 -7.82 7.33 12.68
CA LEU A 198 -7.62 5.99 13.19
C LEU A 198 -8.27 5.00 12.22
N THR A 199 -7.49 4.02 11.74
CA THR A 199 -8.02 2.99 10.85
C THR A 199 -8.84 1.99 11.64
N PRO A 200 -10.13 1.75 11.30
CA PRO A 200 -10.94 0.76 12.01
C PRO A 200 -10.37 -0.66 11.88
N LYS A 201 -10.50 -1.48 12.94
CA LYS A 201 -10.11 -2.90 12.95
C LYS A 201 -10.60 -3.66 11.71
N ARG A 202 -11.88 -3.50 11.36
CA ARG A 202 -12.47 -4.15 10.18
C ARG A 202 -11.72 -3.80 8.88
N VAL A 203 -11.33 -2.54 8.69
CA VAL A 203 -10.61 -2.09 7.49
C VAL A 203 -9.20 -2.70 7.44
N HIS A 204 -8.53 -2.79 8.60
CA HIS A 204 -7.27 -3.53 8.70
C HIS A 204 -7.46 -5.00 8.31
N ASP A 205 -8.43 -5.68 8.91
CA ASP A 205 -8.62 -7.13 8.72
C ASP A 205 -8.99 -7.47 7.27
N GLU A 206 -9.83 -6.65 6.62
CA GLU A 206 -10.14 -6.76 5.19
C GLU A 206 -8.89 -6.55 4.31
N SER A 207 -8.04 -5.57 4.66
CA SER A 207 -6.77 -5.31 3.95
C SER A 207 -5.75 -6.44 4.16
N PHE A 208 -5.71 -7.02 5.37
CA PHE A 208 -4.88 -8.16 5.69
C PHE A 208 -5.31 -9.40 4.91
N ALA A 209 -6.61 -9.72 4.90
CA ALA A 209 -7.14 -10.86 4.16
C ALA A 209 -6.93 -10.71 2.64
N GLY A 210 -7.08 -9.50 2.09
CA GLY A 210 -6.96 -9.26 0.65
C GLY A 210 -5.55 -9.40 0.06
N LEU A 211 -4.50 -9.43 0.88
CA LEU A 211 -3.14 -9.71 0.39
C LEU A 211 -2.95 -11.16 -0.11
N GLY A 212 -3.71 -12.13 0.42
CA GLY A 212 -3.62 -13.52 -0.05
C GLY A 212 -4.03 -13.67 -1.53
N PRO A 213 -5.22 -13.17 -1.93
CA PRO A 213 -5.58 -13.08 -3.35
C PRO A 213 -4.60 -12.27 -4.20
N ALA A 214 -4.04 -11.17 -3.68
CA ALA A 214 -3.03 -10.38 -4.40
C ALA A 214 -1.74 -11.19 -4.64
N ALA A 215 -1.29 -11.95 -3.63
CA ALA A 215 -0.15 -12.86 -3.75
C ALA A 215 -0.39 -13.96 -4.79
N ARG A 216 -1.58 -14.56 -4.80
CA ARG A 216 -1.98 -15.54 -5.84
C ARG A 216 -1.95 -14.95 -7.24
N PHE A 217 -2.49 -13.73 -7.41
CA PHE A 217 -2.41 -13.03 -8.69
C PHE A 217 -0.96 -12.82 -9.16
N ILE A 218 -0.04 -12.53 -8.24
CA ILE A 218 1.38 -12.39 -8.59
C ILE A 218 1.96 -13.74 -9.03
N ASP A 219 1.78 -14.80 -8.23
CA ASP A 219 2.34 -16.12 -8.53
C ASP A 219 1.80 -16.69 -9.85
N ASP A 220 0.48 -16.65 -10.05
CA ASP A 220 -0.23 -17.30 -11.15
C ASP A 220 -0.35 -16.41 -12.41
N GLY A 221 -0.32 -15.09 -12.25
CA GLY A 221 -0.61 -14.13 -13.32
C GLY A 221 0.61 -13.69 -14.13
N GLY A 222 0.40 -13.29 -15.39
CA GLY A 222 1.46 -12.85 -16.31
C GLY A 222 1.81 -11.36 -16.25
N ALA A 223 1.09 -10.56 -15.45
CA ALA A 223 1.18 -9.10 -15.48
C ALA A 223 2.29 -8.50 -14.60
N VAL A 224 3.06 -9.34 -13.89
CA VAL A 224 4.13 -8.90 -12.97
C VAL A 224 5.45 -9.51 -13.42
N ASP A 225 6.44 -8.64 -13.71
CA ASP A 225 7.76 -9.04 -14.19
C ASP A 225 8.74 -9.34 -13.05
N GLY A 226 8.53 -8.77 -11.87
CA GLY A 226 9.36 -9.02 -10.70
C GLY A 226 8.66 -8.71 -9.40
N VAL A 227 8.97 -9.49 -8.38
CA VAL A 227 8.37 -9.38 -7.04
C VAL A 227 9.45 -9.42 -5.98
N VAL A 228 9.24 -8.64 -4.92
CA VAL A 228 9.99 -8.75 -3.66
C VAL A 228 9.01 -8.81 -2.50
N VAL A 229 9.26 -9.69 -1.53
CA VAL A 229 8.55 -9.73 -0.26
C VAL A 229 9.51 -9.25 0.83
N VAL A 230 9.03 -8.33 1.66
CA VAL A 230 9.82 -7.65 2.68
C VAL A 230 9.10 -7.64 4.04
N ARG A 231 9.88 -7.75 5.11
CA ARG A 231 9.44 -7.48 6.50
C ARG A 231 9.50 -5.96 6.78
N ARG A 232 9.12 -5.57 7.99
CA ARG A 232 9.51 -4.26 8.53
C ARG A 232 11.04 -4.13 8.59
N GLY A 233 11.52 -2.89 8.57
CA GLY A 233 12.96 -2.61 8.44
C GLY A 233 13.50 -2.81 7.02
N ASN A 234 12.61 -2.99 6.03
CA ASN A 234 12.95 -3.25 4.64
C ASN A 234 13.85 -4.48 4.46
N LEU A 235 13.69 -5.51 5.32
CA LEU A 235 14.44 -6.76 5.22
C LEU A 235 13.79 -7.66 4.17
N ARG A 236 14.55 -8.06 3.15
CA ARG A 236 14.09 -8.94 2.07
C ARG A 236 14.03 -10.38 2.54
N VAL A 237 12.88 -11.01 2.36
CA VAL A 237 12.68 -12.44 2.67
C VAL A 237 12.51 -13.32 1.42
N TYR A 238 12.15 -12.70 0.29
CA TYR A 238 11.97 -13.39 -0.98
C TYR A 238 12.06 -12.39 -2.12
N ALA A 239 12.64 -12.80 -3.24
CA ALA A 239 12.55 -12.08 -4.51
C ALA A 239 12.49 -13.10 -5.64
N ASN A 240 11.78 -12.75 -6.71
CA ASN A 240 11.75 -13.53 -7.93
C ASN A 240 11.49 -12.60 -9.12
N GLU A 241 11.94 -13.02 -10.29
CA GLU A 241 11.76 -12.29 -11.54
C GLU A 241 11.26 -13.26 -12.61
N ARG A 242 10.51 -12.75 -13.59
CA ARG A 242 10.14 -13.54 -14.76
C ARG A 242 11.29 -13.52 -15.76
N ARG A 243 11.53 -14.67 -16.40
CA ARG A 243 12.48 -14.73 -17.52
C ARG A 243 11.99 -13.81 -18.64
N PRO A 244 12.86 -13.02 -19.27
CA PRO A 244 12.51 -12.30 -20.49
C PRO A 244 12.04 -13.31 -21.55
N GLY A 245 10.80 -13.17 -21.99
CA GLY A 245 10.22 -14.03 -23.02
C GLY A 245 9.68 -13.16 -24.14
N GLY A 246 10.23 -13.31 -25.35
CA GLY A 246 9.62 -12.75 -26.55
C GLY A 246 8.23 -13.35 -26.73
N GLY A 247 7.19 -12.56 -26.42
CA GLY A 247 5.78 -12.98 -26.52
C GLY A 247 5.28 -13.81 -25.34
N GLY A 248 4.98 -13.15 -24.22
CA GLY A 248 3.93 -13.57 -23.27
C GLY A 248 4.07 -14.89 -22.50
N GLY A 249 5.24 -15.56 -22.50
CA GLY A 249 5.38 -16.93 -21.97
C GLY A 249 6.55 -17.19 -21.03
N GLY A 250 7.22 -16.17 -20.49
CA GLY A 250 8.31 -16.35 -19.54
C GLY A 250 7.82 -16.78 -18.15
N GLY A 251 8.06 -18.03 -17.77
CA GLY A 251 7.88 -18.48 -16.39
C GLY A 251 8.81 -17.76 -15.42
N TRP A 252 8.47 -17.80 -14.13
CA TRP A 252 9.33 -17.34 -13.05
C TRP A 252 10.73 -18.01 -13.10
N VAL A 253 11.79 -17.28 -12.75
CA VAL A 253 13.16 -17.83 -12.68
C VAL A 253 13.21 -18.96 -11.66
N GLY A 254 12.71 -18.71 -10.44
CA GLY A 254 12.42 -19.73 -9.43
C GLY A 254 10.94 -20.13 -9.43
N GLU A 255 10.52 -20.96 -8.48
CA GLU A 255 9.09 -21.24 -8.25
C GLU A 255 8.36 -19.98 -7.72
N GLY A 256 7.13 -19.73 -8.18
CA GLY A 256 6.28 -18.67 -7.64
C GLY A 256 5.81 -19.05 -6.22
N ARG A 257 6.36 -18.39 -5.20
CA ARG A 257 6.12 -18.71 -3.79
C ARG A 257 5.66 -17.51 -2.96
N VAL A 258 5.11 -16.46 -3.58
CA VAL A 258 4.68 -15.25 -2.87
C VAL A 258 3.60 -15.58 -1.83
N VAL A 259 2.64 -16.46 -2.16
CA VAL A 259 1.60 -16.91 -1.21
C VAL A 259 2.20 -17.59 0.01
N ASP A 260 3.07 -18.57 -0.20
CA ASP A 260 3.68 -19.35 0.89
C ASP A 260 4.56 -18.47 1.78
N VAL A 261 5.37 -17.60 1.17
CA VAL A 261 6.23 -16.67 1.90
C VAL A 261 5.38 -15.70 2.71
N LEU A 262 4.33 -15.12 2.11
CA LEU A 262 3.44 -14.20 2.81
C LEU A 262 2.77 -14.87 4.03
N GLU A 263 2.24 -16.08 3.87
CA GLU A 263 1.57 -16.80 4.96
C GLU A 263 2.54 -17.23 6.05
N ARG A 264 3.75 -17.69 5.69
CA ARG A 264 4.81 -17.99 6.67
C ARG A 264 5.15 -16.76 7.50
N GLU A 265 5.44 -15.64 6.85
CA GLU A 265 5.84 -14.38 7.49
C GLU A 265 4.75 -13.76 8.37
N ARG A 266 3.49 -14.10 8.13
CA ARG A 266 2.36 -13.67 8.96
C ARG A 266 2.16 -14.51 10.22
N ARG A 267 2.62 -15.76 10.21
CA ARG A 267 2.37 -16.77 11.26
C ARG A 267 3.60 -17.05 12.12
N ARG A 268 4.79 -16.73 11.62
CA ARG A 268 6.05 -16.89 12.36
C ARG A 268 6.03 -16.13 13.68
N GLY A 269 6.92 -16.54 14.57
CA GLY A 269 7.15 -15.81 15.80
C GLY A 269 7.76 -14.44 15.55
N LEU A 270 7.72 -13.55 16.55
CA LEU A 270 8.40 -12.26 16.44
C LEU A 270 9.88 -12.41 16.77
N SER A 271 10.73 -11.77 15.98
CA SER A 271 12.16 -11.69 16.28
C SER A 271 12.42 -10.86 17.54
N ALA A 272 13.59 -11.02 18.16
CA ALA A 272 13.98 -10.25 19.34
C ALA A 272 13.92 -8.73 19.08
N GLU A 273 14.31 -8.29 17.89
CA GLU A 273 14.26 -6.89 17.47
C GLU A 273 12.82 -6.39 17.31
N GLU A 274 11.95 -7.17 16.66
CA GLU A 274 10.54 -6.84 16.48
C GLU A 274 9.83 -6.72 17.83
N ARG A 275 10.10 -7.64 18.76
CA ARG A 275 9.56 -7.59 20.13
C ARG A 275 10.05 -6.36 20.88
N ALA A 276 11.35 -6.04 20.78
CA ALA A 276 11.91 -4.86 21.43
C ALA A 276 11.32 -3.56 20.86
N MET A 277 11.10 -3.48 19.55
CA MET A 277 10.43 -2.36 18.91
C MET A 277 8.97 -2.25 19.35
N ALA A 278 8.22 -3.35 19.34
CA ALA A 278 6.83 -3.38 19.77
C ALA A 278 6.67 -2.94 21.24
N ARG A 279 7.55 -3.38 22.14
CA ARG A 279 7.55 -2.92 23.55
C ARG A 279 7.75 -1.41 23.65
N ARG A 280 8.73 -0.85 22.93
CA ARG A 280 8.98 0.60 22.92
C ARG A 280 7.78 1.39 22.39
N ASP A 281 7.14 0.91 21.33
CA ASP A 281 5.94 1.53 20.75
C ASP A 281 4.76 1.49 21.74
N VAL A 282 4.56 0.36 22.43
CA VAL A 282 3.55 0.19 23.48
C VAL A 282 3.82 1.13 24.65
N GLU A 283 5.03 1.16 25.19
CA GLU A 283 5.43 2.05 26.28
C GLU A 283 5.18 3.52 25.91
N ALA A 284 5.56 3.92 24.70
CA ALA A 284 5.34 5.28 24.20
C ALA A 284 3.85 5.64 24.10
N LEU A 285 3.00 4.70 23.67
CA LEU A 285 1.55 4.92 23.60
C LEU A 285 0.92 4.99 24.99
N ARG A 286 1.31 4.12 25.92
CA ARG A 286 0.82 4.14 27.32
C ARG A 286 1.24 5.42 28.04
N ALA A 287 2.42 5.95 27.73
CA ALA A 287 2.90 7.21 28.30
C ALA A 287 2.04 8.44 27.94
N LEU A 288 1.11 8.32 26.96
CA LEU A 288 0.14 9.37 26.66
C LEU A 288 -0.91 9.53 27.76
N GLY A 289 -1.15 8.50 28.58
CA GLY A 289 -2.07 8.54 29.72
C GLY A 289 -3.55 8.75 29.35
N ASP A 290 -3.94 8.32 28.14
CA ASP A 290 -5.33 8.38 27.66
C ASP A 290 -5.98 6.99 27.76
N GLU A 291 -7.09 6.90 28.49
CA GLU A 291 -7.80 5.64 28.78
C GLU A 291 -8.20 4.88 27.51
N LYS A 292 -8.59 5.60 26.45
CA LYS A 292 -8.98 4.99 25.18
C LYS A 292 -7.76 4.48 24.41
N VAL A 293 -6.62 5.17 24.51
CA VAL A 293 -5.35 4.67 23.97
C VAL A 293 -4.97 3.39 24.71
N ASP A 294 -5.05 3.38 26.03
CA ASP A 294 -4.69 2.22 26.85
C ASP A 294 -5.56 0.99 26.56
N GLU A 295 -6.87 1.17 26.33
CA GLU A 295 -7.78 0.10 25.90
C GLU A 295 -7.34 -0.50 24.54
N LEU A 296 -7.09 0.36 23.56
CA LEU A 296 -6.65 -0.07 22.22
C LEU A 296 -5.27 -0.74 22.24
N VAL A 297 -4.36 -0.24 23.08
CA VAL A 297 -3.04 -0.84 23.28
C VAL A 297 -3.16 -2.20 23.94
N GLY A 298 -4.02 -2.34 24.96
CA GLY A 298 -4.28 -3.62 25.62
C GLY A 298 -4.79 -4.70 24.66
N GLU A 299 -5.66 -4.36 23.71
CA GLU A 299 -6.08 -5.29 22.64
C GLU A 299 -4.88 -5.78 21.81
N VAL A 300 -3.94 -4.88 21.48
CA VAL A 300 -2.77 -5.20 20.66
C VAL A 300 -1.74 -6.00 21.46
N GLU A 301 -1.54 -5.71 22.73
CA GLU A 301 -0.69 -6.50 23.63
C GLU A 301 -1.17 -7.93 23.77
N GLY A 302 -2.48 -8.14 23.96
CA GLY A 302 -3.05 -9.50 23.98
C GLY A 302 -2.79 -10.28 22.67
N LEU A 303 -2.76 -9.59 21.52
CA LEU A 303 -2.35 -10.20 20.26
C LEU A 303 -0.84 -10.48 20.20
N LEU A 304 0.00 -9.59 20.74
CA LEU A 304 1.47 -9.75 20.77
C LEU A 304 1.89 -10.91 21.68
N GLU A 305 1.24 -11.09 22.83
CA GLU A 305 1.46 -12.21 23.76
C GLU A 305 1.11 -13.55 23.14
N GLY A 306 0.11 -13.57 22.25
CA GLY A 306 -0.28 -14.76 21.49
C GLY A 306 0.68 -15.16 20.37
N VAL A 307 1.66 -14.30 20.01
CA VAL A 307 2.68 -14.64 19.01
C VAL A 307 3.91 -15.24 19.71
N GLY A 308 4.23 -16.48 19.36
CA GLY A 308 5.42 -17.20 19.84
C GLY A 308 6.73 -16.54 19.43
N GLU A 309 7.84 -16.94 20.05
CA GLU A 309 9.18 -16.50 19.62
C GLU A 309 9.51 -17.10 18.26
N ASP A 310 10.28 -16.37 17.46
CA ASP A 310 10.78 -16.92 16.20
C ASP A 310 11.86 -17.95 16.55
N GLU A 311 11.43 -19.19 16.78
CA GLU A 311 12.30 -20.34 17.10
C GLU A 311 13.06 -20.82 15.85
N ASP A 312 12.57 -20.45 14.66
CA ASP A 312 13.32 -20.53 13.42
C ASP A 312 14.31 -19.37 13.40
N GLU A 313 15.47 -19.59 14.00
CA GLU A 313 16.60 -18.68 13.94
C GLU A 313 16.81 -18.21 12.48
N ASP A 314 16.62 -16.91 12.21
CA ASP A 314 17.06 -16.22 10.99
C ASP A 314 18.57 -16.49 10.68
N GLU A 315 19.29 -17.17 11.58
CA GLU A 315 20.65 -17.73 11.43
C GLU A 315 20.83 -18.60 10.18
N GLY A 316 19.77 -19.10 9.54
CA GLY A 316 19.84 -19.78 8.25
C GLY A 316 19.43 -18.97 7.01
N LEU A 317 18.70 -17.86 7.18
CA LEU A 317 18.07 -17.13 6.06
C LEU A 317 18.93 -15.98 5.52
N GLY A 318 19.87 -15.45 6.31
CA GLY A 318 20.72 -14.33 5.89
C GLY A 318 19.89 -13.14 5.41
N LEU A 319 18.97 -12.65 6.26
CA LEU A 319 18.07 -11.57 5.86
C LEU A 319 18.85 -10.30 5.51
N GLU A 320 18.90 -10.01 4.22
CA GLU A 320 19.56 -8.83 3.70
C GLU A 320 18.58 -7.64 3.67
N PRO A 321 19.06 -6.42 3.95
CA PRO A 321 18.33 -5.22 3.59
C PRO A 321 17.96 -5.24 2.11
N LEU A 322 16.77 -4.73 1.78
CA LEU A 322 16.33 -4.60 0.41
C LEU A 322 17.29 -3.70 -0.37
N ASP A 323 17.97 -4.28 -1.36
CA ASP A 323 18.54 -3.54 -2.47
C ASP A 323 17.40 -3.03 -3.37
N ALA A 324 16.92 -1.82 -3.09
CA ALA A 324 15.79 -1.23 -3.80
C ALA A 324 16.13 -0.97 -5.27
N GLU A 325 17.34 -0.51 -5.58
CA GLU A 325 17.78 -0.28 -6.96
C GLU A 325 17.91 -1.59 -7.72
N GLY A 326 18.54 -2.61 -7.12
CA GLY A 326 18.65 -3.94 -7.70
C GLY A 326 17.28 -4.59 -7.93
N PHE A 327 16.32 -4.42 -7.02
CA PHE A 327 14.95 -4.91 -7.23
C PHE A 327 14.24 -4.15 -8.36
N VAL A 328 14.32 -2.82 -8.36
CA VAL A 328 13.61 -1.98 -9.32
C VAL A 328 14.14 -2.18 -10.75
N TRP A 329 15.47 -2.27 -10.89
CA TRP A 329 16.17 -2.34 -12.17
C TRP A 329 16.76 -3.71 -12.52
N GLY A 330 16.55 -4.74 -11.70
CA GLY A 330 17.08 -6.10 -11.93
C GLY A 330 16.73 -6.62 -13.32
N GLY A 331 17.66 -7.30 -14.00
CA GLY A 331 17.41 -7.78 -15.38
C GLY A 331 17.15 -6.67 -16.42
N VAL A 332 17.56 -5.42 -16.17
CA VAL A 332 17.81 -4.41 -17.22
C VAL A 332 19.32 -4.40 -17.47
N GLU A 333 19.77 -4.98 -18.59
CA GLU A 333 21.10 -4.75 -19.18
C GLU A 333 21.00 -3.66 -20.26
#